data_AF-A0A924B5Y4-F1
#
_entry.id   AF-A0A924B5Y4-F1
#
_cell.length_a   1.000
_cell.length_b   1.000
_cell.length_c   1.000
_cell.angle_alpha   90.00
_cell.angle_beta   90.00
_cell.angle_gamma   90.00
#
_symmetry.space_group_name_H-M   'P 1'
#
loop_
_entity.id
_entity.type
_entity.pdbx_description
1 polymer ?
#
loop_
_entity_poly.entity_id
_entity_poly.type
_entity_poly.pdbx_seq_one_letter_code
_entity_poly.pdbx_strand_id
1 'polypeptide(L)'
;MSLNSFAAEPTIQQQRVSLILKAFNNRPENLIRPLVESDIHMGPAGGRVDVNDKAKFSYYIHIAEANDMKSAITLIPMATSRFTPTYYQTDAWWDAHKTELEDAKLKGLPAPKQDMDEVMQWLQEMKLSTNPDVIEINGANGQVRYSKLQTYLLDFYLSKLAKNDKIILFRGAEKPDEISSWQKGVTPRGARYWTPTANYAWRYARKNTKFLDELLANKTPLFKFEIPVTQFKLMVDRKWQQLTLGTELTKKVHDSFDRTGNFQDQLQNNDPYLGEGHFGVEFELRANRQGSADMANFYKGAITIEDLVNDRVSVIERTQERLIKQNSTAKEKYDLLFSQRVERVKQEGMILIALQENYTPETVQLLLSQLIQRSPELVNIDGTDFNSWVRKNIELKAKTGLKATSITEQIQDLKKRLYRKSIPILCEGLF
;
A
#
# COMPACT_ATOMS: atom_id res chain seq x y z
N MET A 1 56.15 23.95 4.57
CA MET A 1 55.39 22.93 3.83
C MET A 1 54.00 22.90 4.45
N SER A 2 52.98 23.49 3.80
CA SER A 2 51.61 23.37 4.28
C SER A 2 51.11 21.98 3.94
N LEU A 3 50.68 21.23 4.96
CA LEU A 3 49.89 20.03 4.79
C LEU A 3 48.55 20.47 4.21
N ASN A 4 48.41 20.41 2.89
CA ASN A 4 47.11 20.44 2.25
C ASN A 4 46.34 19.21 2.76
N SER A 5 45.47 19.42 3.75
CA SER A 5 44.46 18.46 4.10
C SER A 5 43.55 18.31 2.89
N PHE A 6 43.78 17.29 2.07
CA PHE A 6 42.81 16.85 1.08
C PHE A 6 41.57 16.40 1.86
N ALA A 7 40.59 17.29 1.99
CA ALA A 7 39.27 16.91 2.45
C ALA A 7 38.78 15.82 1.50
N ALA A 8 38.48 14.63 2.02
CA ALA A 8 37.93 13.56 1.23
C ALA A 8 36.65 14.06 0.54
N GLU A 9 36.49 13.75 -0.75
CA GLU A 9 35.28 14.13 -1.47
C GLU A 9 34.04 13.57 -0.76
N PRO A 10 32.97 14.35 -0.60
CA PRO A 10 31.78 13.90 0.09
C PRO A 10 31.16 12.73 -0.66
N THR A 11 30.80 11.68 0.06
CA THR A 11 30.09 10.52 -0.47
C THR A 11 28.77 10.94 -1.12
N ILE A 12 28.24 10.13 -2.04
CA ILE A 12 26.93 10.36 -2.67
C ILE A 12 25.84 10.58 -1.60
N GLN A 13 25.88 9.82 -0.51
CA GLN A 13 24.92 9.97 0.59
C GLN A 13 25.04 11.35 1.27
N GLN A 14 26.25 11.80 1.59
CA GLN A 14 26.49 13.13 2.18
C GLN A 14 26.02 14.26 1.26
N GLN A 15 26.25 14.13 -0.05
CA GLN A 15 25.77 15.11 -1.03
C GLN A 15 24.24 15.16 -1.06
N ARG A 16 23.56 14.01 -1.03
CA ARG A 16 22.09 13.94 -0.99
C ARG A 16 21.52 14.52 0.30
N VAL A 17 22.12 14.22 1.45
CA VAL A 17 21.75 14.83 2.75
C VAL A 17 21.84 16.35 2.64
N SER A 18 22.93 16.89 2.09
CA SER A 18 23.09 18.33 1.88
C SER A 18 22.00 18.93 0.99
N LEU A 19 21.65 18.27 -0.12
CA LEU A 19 20.57 18.70 -1.01
C LEU A 19 19.21 18.73 -0.30
N ILE A 20 18.90 17.69 0.49
CA ILE A 20 17.66 17.59 1.25
C ILE A 20 17.58 18.68 2.32
N LEU A 21 18.65 18.89 3.09
CA LEU A 21 18.73 19.97 4.08
C LEU A 21 18.49 21.34 3.44
N LYS A 22 19.15 21.61 2.31
CA LYS A 22 18.95 22.86 1.57
C LYS A 22 17.50 23.01 1.11
N ALA A 23 16.88 21.95 0.57
CA ALA A 23 15.50 21.99 0.11
C ALA A 23 14.50 22.33 1.23
N PHE A 24 14.65 21.76 2.42
CA PHE A 24 13.77 22.09 3.55
C PHE A 24 14.10 23.44 4.18
N ASN A 25 15.37 23.73 4.46
CA ASN A 25 15.79 24.94 5.17
C ASN A 25 15.62 26.22 4.34
N ASN A 26 15.45 26.12 3.01
CA ASN A 26 15.03 27.23 2.17
C ASN A 26 13.56 27.64 2.37
N ARG A 27 12.76 26.85 3.10
CA ARG A 27 11.36 27.15 3.47
C ARG A 27 11.15 27.03 4.99
N PRO A 28 11.84 27.85 5.80
CA PRO A 28 11.80 27.76 7.27
C PRO A 28 10.41 28.07 7.86
N GLU A 29 9.52 28.71 7.10
CA GLU A 29 8.13 28.94 7.48
C GLU A 29 7.35 27.63 7.66
N ASN A 30 7.75 26.55 6.97
CA ASN A 30 7.11 25.23 7.06
C ASN A 30 7.79 24.29 8.08
N LEU A 31 8.76 24.79 8.86
CA LEU A 31 9.55 24.01 9.79
C LEU A 31 9.46 24.56 11.22
N ILE A 32 9.19 23.70 12.20
CA ILE A 32 9.23 24.11 13.62
C ILE A 32 10.64 24.52 14.08
N ARG A 33 11.66 23.96 13.44
CA ARG A 33 13.08 24.34 13.55
C ARG A 33 13.80 23.99 12.25
N PRO A 34 14.92 24.64 11.90
CA PRO A 34 15.75 24.18 10.80
C PRO A 34 16.14 22.70 10.97
N LEU A 35 16.16 21.97 9.85
CA LEU A 35 16.63 20.60 9.82
C LEU A 35 18.16 20.57 9.90
N VAL A 36 18.67 19.52 10.54
CA VAL A 36 20.10 19.20 10.65
C VAL A 36 20.35 17.78 10.14
N GLU A 37 21.61 17.41 9.91
CA GLU A 37 21.97 16.11 9.32
C GLU A 37 21.38 14.91 10.07
N SER A 38 21.29 14.98 11.41
CA SER A 38 20.73 13.89 12.22
C SER A 38 19.22 13.66 12.01
N ASP A 39 18.52 14.59 11.37
CA ASP A 39 17.10 14.46 11.03
C ASP A 39 16.89 13.65 9.73
N ILE A 40 17.98 13.31 9.02
CA ILE A 40 17.94 12.60 7.74
C ILE A 40 18.59 11.23 7.90
N HIS A 41 17.78 10.19 7.74
CA HIS A 41 18.18 8.80 7.87
C HIS A 41 18.23 8.16 6.49
N MET A 42 19.44 7.98 5.95
CA MET A 42 19.65 7.35 4.65
C MET A 42 19.85 5.84 4.79
N GLY A 43 19.09 5.07 4.02
CA GLY A 43 19.34 3.66 3.75
C GLY A 43 20.03 3.45 2.39
N PRO A 44 20.24 2.18 1.98
CA PRO A 44 20.89 1.84 0.72
C PRO A 44 20.15 2.33 -0.53
N ALA A 45 18.81 2.34 -0.53
CA ALA A 45 17.98 2.63 -1.71
C ALA A 45 16.86 3.66 -1.46
N GLY A 46 16.90 4.34 -0.31
CA GLY A 46 15.87 5.28 0.13
C GLY A 46 16.17 5.76 1.54
N GLY A 47 15.19 6.30 2.24
CA GLY A 47 15.41 6.79 3.59
C GLY A 47 14.19 7.48 4.21
N ARG A 48 14.43 8.20 5.30
CA ARG A 48 13.44 8.99 6.03
C ARG A 48 14.01 10.35 6.39
N VAL A 49 13.18 11.39 6.32
CA VAL A 49 13.47 12.69 6.93
C VAL A 49 12.45 12.95 8.02
N ASP A 50 12.91 13.22 9.23
CA ASP A 50 12.06 13.57 10.37
C ASP A 50 11.94 15.09 10.47
N VAL A 51 10.79 15.62 10.05
CA VAL A 51 10.61 17.07 9.82
C VAL A 51 10.00 17.77 11.04
N ASN A 52 9.17 17.05 11.79
CA ASN A 52 8.59 17.55 13.03
C ASN A 52 8.51 16.40 14.04
N ASP A 53 9.39 16.43 15.04
CA ASP A 53 9.50 15.45 16.12
C ASP A 53 8.28 15.48 17.05
N LYS A 54 7.75 16.66 17.38
CA LYS A 54 6.56 16.83 18.23
C LYS A 54 5.32 16.20 17.61
N ALA A 55 5.15 16.36 16.30
CA ALA A 55 4.02 15.83 15.54
C ALA A 55 4.29 14.45 14.90
N LYS A 56 5.51 13.93 15.04
CA LYS A 56 5.98 12.70 14.36
C LYS A 56 5.74 12.75 12.84
N PHE A 57 5.94 13.92 12.24
CA PHE A 57 5.75 14.12 10.80
C PHE A 57 7.08 13.94 10.06
N SER A 58 7.06 13.05 9.08
CA SER A 58 8.26 12.61 8.38
C SER A 58 7.98 12.41 6.89
N TYR A 59 9.04 12.43 6.09
CA TYR A 59 9.01 12.15 4.66
C TYR A 59 9.74 10.85 4.36
N TYR A 60 9.16 10.06 3.46
CA TYR A 60 9.85 8.96 2.80
C TYR A 60 10.77 9.53 1.71
N ILE A 61 12.02 9.09 1.68
CA ILE A 61 12.99 9.44 0.64
C ILE A 61 13.00 8.32 -0.39
N HIS A 62 12.52 8.62 -1.59
CA HIS A 62 12.67 7.78 -2.76
C HIS A 62 13.83 8.28 -3.63
N ILE A 63 14.71 7.37 -4.02
CA ILE A 63 15.79 7.62 -4.99
C ILE A 63 15.63 6.60 -6.10
N ALA A 64 15.56 7.06 -7.35
CA ALA A 64 15.34 6.17 -8.48
C ALA A 64 16.56 5.28 -8.75
N GLU A 65 17.77 5.81 -8.65
CA GLU A 65 19.04 5.09 -8.89
C GLU A 65 20.01 5.38 -7.73
N ALA A 66 20.19 4.41 -6.82
CA ALA A 66 20.86 4.65 -5.55
C ALA A 66 22.35 5.01 -5.70
N ASN A 67 23.00 4.52 -6.75
CA ASN A 67 24.43 4.75 -6.99
C ASN A 67 24.71 5.91 -7.94
N ASP A 68 23.68 6.56 -8.51
CA ASP A 68 23.84 7.74 -9.35
C ASP A 68 23.56 9.02 -8.56
N MET A 69 24.57 9.88 -8.40
CA MET A 69 24.39 11.17 -7.73
C MET A 69 23.43 12.10 -8.49
N LYS A 70 23.32 11.96 -9.82
CA LYS A 70 22.41 12.76 -10.64
C LYS A 70 20.95 12.32 -10.54
N SER A 71 20.68 11.15 -9.96
CA SER A 71 19.32 10.63 -9.76
C SER A 71 18.48 11.64 -9.00
N ALA A 72 17.24 11.82 -9.46
CA ALA A 72 16.25 12.60 -8.74
C ALA A 72 15.97 11.98 -7.36
N ILE A 73 15.72 12.86 -6.38
CA ILE A 73 15.28 12.53 -5.03
C ILE A 73 13.83 12.99 -4.91
N THR A 74 12.93 12.10 -4.55
CA THR A 74 11.52 12.42 -4.30
C THR A 74 11.23 12.21 -2.83
N LEU A 75 10.80 13.26 -2.14
CA LEU A 75 10.41 13.22 -0.75
C LEU A 75 8.89 13.24 -0.68
N ILE A 76 8.32 12.15 -0.18
CA ILE A 76 6.87 11.94 -0.09
C ILE A 76 6.48 12.00 1.39
N PRO A 77 5.58 12.91 1.82
CA PRO A 77 5.16 12.98 3.21
C PRO A 77 4.47 11.68 3.62
N MET A 78 4.68 11.23 4.85
CA MET A 78 4.15 9.96 5.38
C MET A 78 3.01 10.19 6.38
N ALA A 79 2.17 9.16 6.57
CA ALA A 79 1.04 9.14 7.50
C ALA A 79 0.08 10.34 7.33
N THR A 80 -0.11 10.77 6.08
CA THR A 80 -0.76 12.05 5.76
C THR A 80 -2.27 12.02 5.96
N SER A 81 -2.83 10.82 6.09
CA SER A 81 -4.23 10.61 6.39
C SER A 81 -4.62 11.11 7.79
N ARG A 82 -3.64 11.39 8.66
CA ARG A 82 -3.88 12.11 9.92
C ARG A 82 -4.25 13.56 9.64
N PHE A 83 -3.55 14.27 8.76
CA PHE A 83 -3.63 15.73 8.54
C PHE A 83 -4.89 16.25 7.85
N THR A 84 -5.97 15.48 7.73
CA THR A 84 -7.24 16.02 7.21
C THR A 84 -8.02 16.67 8.36
N PRO A 85 -8.45 17.95 8.29
CA PRO A 85 -9.13 18.61 9.41
C PRO A 85 -10.31 17.80 9.95
N THR A 86 -11.11 17.23 9.05
CA THR A 86 -12.30 16.45 9.40
C THR A 86 -12.03 15.13 10.13
N TYR A 87 -10.78 14.67 10.18
CA TYR A 87 -10.37 13.41 10.83
C TYR A 87 -9.08 13.53 11.66
N TYR A 88 -8.51 14.74 11.79
CA TYR A 88 -7.29 14.94 12.55
C TYR A 88 -7.63 14.92 14.04
N GLN A 89 -6.85 14.16 14.79
CA GLN A 89 -6.89 14.07 16.24
C GLN A 89 -5.44 14.12 16.70
N THR A 90 -5.12 15.00 17.64
CA THR A 90 -3.79 15.01 18.26
C THR A 90 -3.54 13.69 18.98
N ASP A 91 -2.28 13.24 19.06
CA ASP A 91 -1.92 12.01 19.79
C ASP A 91 -2.42 12.06 21.25
N ALA A 92 -2.28 13.22 21.92
CA ALA A 92 -2.77 13.42 23.28
C ALA A 92 -4.30 13.26 23.40
N TRP A 93 -5.06 13.81 22.43
CA TRP A 93 -6.50 13.64 22.40
C TRP A 93 -6.89 12.19 22.12
N TRP A 94 -6.22 11.52 21.19
CA TRP A 94 -6.45 10.11 20.87
C TRP A 94 -6.26 9.21 22.09
N ASP A 95 -5.13 9.39 22.80
CA ASP A 95 -4.81 8.58 23.98
C ASP A 95 -5.82 8.81 25.11
N ALA A 96 -6.30 10.05 25.30
CA ALA A 96 -7.32 10.38 26.29
C ALA A 96 -8.70 9.76 25.99
N HIS A 97 -9.06 9.57 24.72
CA HIS A 97 -10.40 9.12 24.30
C HIS A 97 -10.42 7.71 23.69
N LYS A 98 -9.30 6.96 23.76
CA LYS A 98 -9.15 5.66 23.09
C LYS A 98 -10.26 4.66 23.47
N THR A 99 -10.59 4.55 24.75
CA THR A 99 -11.64 3.65 25.23
C THR A 99 -13.02 4.07 24.71
N GLU A 100 -13.32 5.36 24.69
CA GLU A 100 -14.59 5.89 24.16
C GLU A 100 -14.72 5.65 22.65
N LEU A 101 -13.61 5.78 21.90
CA LEU A 101 -13.56 5.48 20.48
C LEU A 101 -13.81 4.00 20.19
N GLU A 102 -13.19 3.10 20.96
CA GLU A 102 -13.39 1.65 20.85
C GLU A 102 -14.84 1.27 21.17
N ASP A 103 -15.40 1.83 22.25
CA ASP A 103 -16.80 1.64 22.65
C ASP A 103 -17.79 2.15 21.60
N ALA A 104 -17.57 3.36 21.08
CA ALA A 104 -18.41 3.93 20.02
C ALA A 104 -18.36 3.06 18.75
N LYS A 105 -17.17 2.56 18.38
CA LYS A 105 -17.01 1.66 17.25
C LYS A 105 -17.78 0.34 17.44
N LEU A 106 -17.66 -0.28 18.61
CA LEU A 106 -18.36 -1.53 18.96
C LEU A 106 -19.88 -1.34 18.98
N LYS A 107 -20.36 -0.25 19.58
CA LYS A 107 -21.79 0.07 19.73
C LYS A 107 -22.40 0.73 18.49
N GLY A 108 -21.60 1.08 17.48
CA GLY A 108 -22.05 1.80 16.28
C GLY A 108 -22.49 3.24 16.55
N LEU A 109 -22.00 3.85 17.63
CA LEU A 109 -22.30 5.23 18.00
C LEU A 109 -21.34 6.21 17.30
N PRO A 110 -21.70 7.51 17.21
CA PRO A 110 -20.77 8.53 16.78
C PRO A 110 -19.52 8.53 17.67
N ALA A 111 -18.34 8.42 17.05
CA ALA A 111 -17.08 8.61 17.74
C ALA A 111 -16.96 10.04 18.27
N PRO A 112 -16.36 10.26 19.47
CA PRO A 112 -15.98 11.59 19.92
C PRO A 112 -15.07 12.26 18.88
N LYS A 113 -15.11 13.58 18.82
CA LYS A 113 -14.30 14.38 17.89
C LYS A 113 -13.58 15.47 18.66
N GLN A 114 -12.34 15.72 18.27
CA GLN A 114 -11.62 16.90 18.74
C GLN A 114 -12.26 18.16 18.13
N ASP A 115 -12.25 19.24 18.90
CA ASP A 115 -12.71 20.54 18.41
C ASP A 115 -11.89 20.98 17.19
N MET A 116 -12.57 21.56 16.20
CA MET A 116 -11.93 21.86 14.93
C MET A 116 -11.02 23.08 14.99
N ASP A 117 -11.34 24.05 15.83
CA ASP A 117 -10.51 25.24 16.02
C ASP A 117 -9.24 24.87 16.78
N GLU A 118 -9.34 23.99 17.78
CA GLU A 118 -8.17 23.41 18.47
C GLU A 118 -7.24 22.67 17.50
N VAL A 119 -7.80 21.86 16.60
CA VAL A 119 -7.03 21.13 15.58
C VAL A 119 -6.33 22.11 14.64
N MET A 120 -7.03 23.16 14.18
CA MET A 120 -6.46 24.15 13.26
C MET A 120 -5.35 24.96 13.94
N GLN A 121 -5.55 25.37 15.18
CA GLN A 121 -4.53 26.05 15.98
C GLN A 121 -3.31 25.15 16.16
N TRP A 122 -3.50 23.88 16.52
CA TRP A 122 -2.40 22.94 16.70
C TRP A 122 -1.62 22.71 15.40
N LEU A 123 -2.30 22.55 14.25
CA LEU A 123 -1.64 22.43 12.95
C LEU A 123 -0.80 23.66 12.64
N GLN A 124 -1.31 24.86 12.94
CA GLN A 124 -0.58 26.11 12.76
C GLN A 124 0.65 26.21 13.68
N GLU A 125 0.50 25.91 14.96
CA GLU A 125 1.59 25.89 15.95
C GLU A 125 2.70 24.90 15.56
N MET A 126 2.32 23.76 15.01
CA MET A 126 3.24 22.72 14.53
C MET A 126 3.73 22.94 13.10
N LYS A 127 3.32 24.03 12.44
CA LYS A 127 3.63 24.36 11.04
C LYS A 127 3.33 23.21 10.06
N LEU A 128 2.22 22.53 10.30
CA LEU A 128 1.75 21.43 9.47
C LEU A 128 0.71 21.90 8.46
N SER A 129 0.66 21.20 7.34
CA SER A 129 -0.34 21.41 6.30
C SER A 129 -1.20 20.16 6.17
N THR A 130 -2.48 20.38 5.92
CA THR A 130 -3.44 19.33 5.55
C THR A 130 -3.22 18.80 4.13
N ASN A 131 -2.44 19.55 3.36
CA ASN A 131 -1.98 19.22 2.02
C ASN A 131 -0.48 19.58 1.94
N PRO A 132 0.39 18.76 2.55
CA PRO A 132 1.83 19.00 2.55
C PRO A 132 2.39 18.93 1.12
N ASP A 133 3.58 19.47 0.92
CA ASP A 133 4.25 19.38 -0.39
C ASP A 133 4.89 18.00 -0.56
N VAL A 134 4.90 17.47 -1.77
CA VAL A 134 5.88 16.50 -2.26
C VAL A 134 7.05 17.30 -2.81
N ILE A 135 8.27 16.94 -2.42
CA ILE A 135 9.47 17.67 -2.79
C ILE A 135 10.27 16.82 -3.77
N GLU A 136 10.56 17.36 -4.94
CA GLU A 136 11.40 16.70 -5.95
C GLU A 136 12.67 17.51 -6.13
N ILE A 137 13.80 16.87 -5.90
CA ILE A 137 15.13 17.47 -6.04
C ILE A 137 15.80 16.81 -7.24
N ASN A 138 16.20 17.61 -8.21
CA ASN A 138 17.05 17.15 -9.31
C ASN A 138 18.48 16.95 -8.79
N GLY A 139 18.97 15.71 -8.79
CA GLY A 139 20.29 15.38 -8.25
C GLY A 139 21.46 15.99 -9.04
N ALA A 140 21.26 16.33 -10.32
CA ALA A 140 22.32 16.86 -11.18
C ALA A 140 22.60 18.35 -10.95
N ASN A 141 21.58 19.15 -10.64
CA ASN A 141 21.70 20.61 -10.51
C ASN A 141 21.14 21.18 -9.20
N GLY A 142 20.56 20.34 -8.34
CA GLY A 142 19.98 20.75 -7.06
C GLY A 142 18.69 21.58 -7.17
N GLN A 143 18.08 21.67 -8.36
CA GLN A 143 16.81 22.36 -8.53
C GLN A 143 15.71 21.63 -7.76
N VAL A 144 14.90 22.39 -7.03
CA VAL A 144 13.82 21.85 -6.19
C VAL A 144 12.46 22.25 -6.76
N ARG A 145 11.57 21.28 -6.90
CA ARG A 145 10.15 21.47 -7.20
C ARG A 145 9.31 21.05 -6.00
N TYR A 146 8.30 21.86 -5.68
CA TYR A 146 7.33 21.57 -4.62
C TYR A 146 5.96 21.45 -5.27
N SER A 147 5.30 20.31 -5.07
CA SER A 147 3.97 20.03 -5.59
C SER A 147 3.05 19.66 -4.44
N LYS A 148 1.83 20.18 -4.39
CA LYS A 148 0.88 19.78 -3.34
C LYS A 148 0.57 18.29 -3.42
N LEU A 149 0.53 17.60 -2.27
CA LEU A 149 0.29 16.15 -2.19
C LEU A 149 -0.95 15.73 -2.96
N GLN A 150 -2.08 16.45 -2.80
CA GLN A 150 -3.31 16.11 -3.53
C GLN A 150 -3.12 16.13 -5.05
N THR A 151 -2.46 17.17 -5.58
CA THR A 151 -2.18 17.30 -7.01
C THR A 151 -1.22 16.22 -7.49
N TYR A 152 -0.11 16.03 -6.76
CA TYR A 152 0.89 15.03 -7.11
C TYR A 152 0.29 13.61 -7.15
N LEU A 153 -0.49 13.24 -6.12
CA LEU A 153 -1.14 11.94 -6.08
C LEU A 153 -2.20 11.83 -7.18
N LEU A 154 -3.01 12.86 -7.42
CA LEU A 154 -4.00 12.84 -8.50
C LEU A 154 -3.33 12.59 -9.86
N ASP A 155 -2.26 13.33 -10.18
CA ASP A 155 -1.51 13.12 -11.42
C ASP A 155 -0.92 11.72 -11.52
N PHE A 156 -0.43 11.18 -10.40
CA PHE A 156 0.05 9.80 -10.35
C PHE A 156 -1.09 8.79 -10.61
N TYR A 157 -2.24 8.96 -9.98
CA TYR A 157 -3.42 8.11 -10.20
C TYR A 157 -3.78 8.05 -11.67
N LEU A 158 -3.84 9.22 -12.31
CA LEU A 158 -4.26 9.37 -13.68
C LEU A 158 -3.24 8.79 -14.67
N SER A 159 -1.95 8.97 -14.40
CA SER A 159 -0.88 8.56 -15.31
C SER A 159 -0.41 7.12 -15.13
N LYS A 160 -0.54 6.55 -13.92
CA LYS A 160 0.02 5.23 -13.57
C LYS A 160 -1.01 4.19 -13.17
N LEU A 161 -2.17 4.61 -12.65
CA LEU A 161 -3.14 3.69 -12.05
C LEU A 161 -4.47 3.62 -12.79
N ALA A 162 -4.76 4.57 -13.68
CA ALA A 162 -5.91 4.52 -14.57
C ALA A 162 -5.77 3.36 -15.57
N LYS A 163 -6.80 2.50 -15.62
CA LYS A 163 -6.91 1.40 -16.59
C LYS A 163 -8.29 1.44 -17.22
N ASN A 164 -8.36 1.44 -18.55
CA ASN A 164 -9.63 1.50 -19.29
C ASN A 164 -10.53 2.64 -18.81
N ASP A 165 -9.96 3.84 -18.65
CA ASP A 165 -10.62 5.05 -18.14
C ASP A 165 -11.23 4.92 -16.73
N LYS A 166 -10.70 4.00 -15.91
CA LYS A 166 -11.15 3.77 -14.54
C LYS A 166 -10.01 3.70 -13.54
N ILE A 167 -10.29 4.14 -12.32
CA ILE A 167 -9.49 3.91 -11.12
C ILE A 167 -10.15 2.78 -10.33
N ILE A 168 -9.34 1.78 -9.95
CA ILE A 168 -9.77 0.66 -9.12
C ILE A 168 -9.31 0.93 -7.68
N LEU A 169 -10.26 0.95 -6.75
CA LEU A 169 -9.98 1.03 -5.31
C LEU A 169 -10.44 -0.24 -4.59
N PHE A 170 -9.77 -0.56 -3.50
CA PHE A 170 -10.10 -1.68 -2.62
C PHE A 170 -10.44 -1.19 -1.21
N ARG A 171 -11.30 -1.93 -0.49
CA ARG A 171 -11.62 -1.67 0.92
C ARG A 171 -11.82 -2.96 1.70
N GLY A 172 -11.13 -3.13 2.82
CA GLY A 172 -11.43 -4.18 3.79
C GLY A 172 -12.68 -3.84 4.62
N ALA A 173 -13.52 -4.82 4.88
CA ALA A 173 -14.66 -4.69 5.77
C ALA A 173 -14.17 -4.46 7.21
N GLU A 174 -14.80 -3.52 7.89
CA GLU A 174 -14.56 -3.25 9.30
C GLU A 174 -15.56 -3.99 10.20
N LYS A 175 -16.67 -4.48 9.62
CA LYS A 175 -17.69 -5.28 10.29
C LYS A 175 -18.08 -6.52 9.47
N PRO A 176 -18.45 -7.64 10.10
CA PRO A 176 -18.81 -8.88 9.39
C PRO A 176 -19.98 -8.73 8.39
N ASP A 177 -20.91 -7.81 8.65
CA ASP A 177 -22.13 -7.59 7.84
C ASP A 177 -22.01 -6.42 6.84
N GLU A 178 -20.81 -5.83 6.70
CA GLU A 178 -20.63 -4.62 5.89
C GLU A 178 -20.94 -4.86 4.40
N ILE A 179 -20.72 -6.08 3.88
CA ILE A 179 -21.11 -6.48 2.51
C ILE A 179 -22.59 -6.18 2.25
N SER A 180 -23.46 -6.61 3.16
CA SER A 180 -24.91 -6.44 3.04
C SER A 180 -25.30 -4.96 3.12
N SER A 181 -24.55 -4.17 3.87
CA SER A 181 -24.75 -2.71 3.97
C SER A 181 -24.42 -2.03 2.65
N TRP A 182 -23.27 -2.32 2.04
CA TRP A 182 -22.88 -1.76 0.74
C TRP A 182 -23.84 -2.13 -0.38
N GLN A 183 -24.33 -3.38 -0.42
CA GLN A 183 -25.34 -3.83 -1.39
C GLN A 183 -26.67 -3.05 -1.28
N LYS A 184 -26.99 -2.56 -0.08
CA LYS A 184 -28.18 -1.74 0.19
C LYS A 184 -27.92 -0.23 0.07
N GLY A 185 -26.73 0.17 -0.36
CA GLY A 185 -26.31 1.59 -0.42
C GLY A 185 -26.07 2.24 0.94
N VAL A 186 -25.98 1.44 2.02
CA VAL A 186 -25.68 1.92 3.37
C VAL A 186 -24.17 1.93 3.55
N THR A 187 -23.60 3.13 3.64
CA THR A 187 -22.15 3.31 3.68
C THR A 187 -21.66 3.74 5.07
N PRO A 188 -20.53 3.21 5.56
CA PRO A 188 -19.92 3.68 6.79
C PRO A 188 -19.42 5.13 6.67
N ARG A 189 -19.43 5.85 7.79
CA ARG A 189 -18.85 7.20 7.88
C ARG A 189 -17.32 7.11 7.89
N GLY A 190 -16.64 7.91 7.07
CA GLY A 190 -15.17 7.96 7.06
C GLY A 190 -14.53 6.72 6.44
N ALA A 191 -15.10 6.23 5.32
CA ALA A 191 -14.59 5.05 4.66
C ALA A 191 -13.17 5.29 4.11
N ARG A 192 -12.30 4.29 4.31
CA ARG A 192 -10.95 4.24 3.77
C ARG A 192 -10.90 3.28 2.59
N TYR A 193 -10.14 3.67 1.57
CA TYR A 193 -9.90 2.92 0.35
C TYR A 193 -8.41 2.92 0.02
N TRP A 194 -7.96 1.91 -0.72
CA TRP A 194 -6.54 1.69 -1.04
C TRP A 194 -6.34 1.32 -2.49
N THR A 195 -5.15 1.64 -3.02
CA THR A 195 -4.87 1.55 -4.46
C THR A 195 -3.46 1.07 -4.75
N PRO A 196 -3.26 0.59 -5.98
CA PRO A 196 -3.72 -0.72 -6.39
C PRO A 196 -2.90 -1.73 -5.60
N THR A 197 -3.34 -1.92 -4.37
CA THR A 197 -2.74 -2.84 -3.43
C THR A 197 -3.90 -3.37 -2.62
N ALA A 198 -4.65 -4.31 -3.22
CA ALA A 198 -5.49 -5.20 -2.44
C ALA A 198 -4.70 -5.64 -1.21
N ASN A 199 -3.38 -5.88 -1.34
CA ASN A 199 -2.41 -6.07 -0.25
C ASN A 199 -2.66 -5.25 1.04
N TYR A 200 -2.92 -3.95 1.01
CA TYR A 200 -3.13 -3.22 2.26
C TYR A 200 -4.52 -3.48 2.84
N ALA A 201 -5.56 -3.31 2.04
CA ALA A 201 -6.92 -3.65 2.43
C ALA A 201 -7.02 -5.11 2.91
N TRP A 202 -6.20 -5.96 2.32
CA TRP A 202 -5.95 -7.36 2.61
C TRP A 202 -5.14 -7.58 3.89
N ARG A 203 -4.16 -6.75 4.25
CA ARG A 203 -3.51 -6.78 5.57
C ARG A 203 -4.51 -6.51 6.69
N TYR A 204 -5.49 -5.64 6.46
CA TYR A 204 -6.58 -5.44 7.40
C TYR A 204 -7.50 -6.65 7.44
N ALA A 205 -7.82 -7.21 6.28
CA ALA A 205 -8.62 -8.43 6.17
C ALA A 205 -7.93 -9.67 6.78
N ARG A 206 -6.59 -9.77 6.74
CA ARG A 206 -5.77 -10.85 7.31
C ARG A 206 -5.77 -10.92 8.84
N LYS A 207 -6.31 -9.92 9.52
CA LYS A 207 -6.58 -10.01 10.97
C LYS A 207 -7.82 -10.85 11.26
N ASN A 208 -8.66 -11.10 10.26
CA ASN A 208 -9.81 -11.97 10.37
C ASN A 208 -9.39 -13.41 10.09
N THR A 209 -9.39 -14.27 11.11
CA THR A 209 -9.05 -15.69 10.96
C THR A 209 -10.05 -16.47 10.11
N LYS A 210 -11.26 -15.93 9.86
CA LYS A 210 -12.27 -16.52 8.95
C LYS A 210 -12.08 -16.11 7.49
N PHE A 211 -11.08 -15.28 7.20
CA PHE A 211 -10.90 -14.67 5.89
C PHE A 211 -10.87 -15.69 4.74
N LEU A 212 -10.14 -16.80 4.87
CA LEU A 212 -10.05 -17.81 3.80
C LEU A 212 -11.37 -18.53 3.58
N ASP A 213 -12.08 -18.86 4.67
CA ASP A 213 -13.38 -19.51 4.60
C ASP A 213 -14.41 -18.57 3.91
N GLU A 214 -14.39 -17.28 4.26
CA GLU A 214 -15.21 -16.24 3.65
C GLU A 214 -14.85 -16.00 2.18
N LEU A 215 -13.56 -16.06 1.83
CA LEU A 215 -13.08 -15.97 0.45
C LEU A 215 -13.62 -17.12 -0.41
N LEU A 216 -13.55 -18.37 0.07
CA LEU A 216 -14.13 -19.52 -0.63
C LEU A 216 -15.64 -19.38 -0.81
N ALA A 217 -16.33 -18.82 0.20
CA ALA A 217 -17.77 -18.62 0.18
C ALA A 217 -18.25 -17.41 -0.66
N ASN A 218 -17.36 -16.70 -1.38
CA ASN A 218 -17.66 -15.43 -2.06
C ASN A 218 -18.27 -14.36 -1.13
N LYS A 219 -17.89 -14.43 0.15
CA LYS A 219 -18.28 -13.48 1.20
C LYS A 219 -17.05 -12.75 1.74
N THR A 220 -16.02 -12.62 0.91
CA THR A 220 -14.76 -12.00 1.27
C THR A 220 -14.98 -10.62 1.89
N PRO A 221 -14.39 -10.33 3.06
CA PRO A 221 -14.48 -9.01 3.68
C PRO A 221 -13.57 -8.00 2.99
N LEU A 222 -13.43 -8.08 1.66
CA LEU A 222 -12.67 -7.15 0.84
C LEU A 222 -13.48 -6.79 -0.41
N PHE A 223 -13.63 -5.49 -0.64
CA PHE A 223 -14.55 -4.89 -1.60
C PHE A 223 -13.80 -4.21 -2.72
N LYS A 224 -14.36 -4.27 -3.92
CA LYS A 224 -13.85 -3.63 -5.13
C LYS A 224 -14.73 -2.45 -5.54
N PHE A 225 -14.10 -1.36 -5.92
CA PHE A 225 -14.75 -0.18 -6.46
C PHE A 225 -14.10 0.21 -7.79
N GLU A 226 -14.93 0.51 -8.79
CA GLU A 226 -14.48 0.98 -10.11
C GLU A 226 -15.06 2.35 -10.40
N ILE A 227 -14.20 3.37 -10.36
CA ILE A 227 -14.59 4.77 -10.52
C ILE A 227 -14.10 5.25 -11.89
N PRO A 228 -14.96 5.80 -12.76
CA PRO A 228 -14.51 6.48 -13.97
C PRO A 228 -13.53 7.60 -13.64
N VAL A 229 -12.48 7.78 -14.45
CA VAL A 229 -11.45 8.81 -14.23
C VAL A 229 -12.05 10.21 -14.10
N THR A 230 -13.06 10.52 -14.91
CA THR A 230 -13.78 11.80 -14.86
C THR A 230 -14.43 12.03 -13.50
N GLN A 231 -15.10 11.00 -12.96
CA GLN A 231 -15.72 11.06 -11.64
C GLN A 231 -14.67 11.12 -10.53
N PHE A 232 -13.59 10.34 -10.63
CA PHE A 232 -12.50 10.36 -9.67
C PHE A 232 -11.88 11.76 -9.54
N LYS A 233 -11.57 12.41 -10.67
CA LYS A 233 -11.10 13.81 -10.70
C LYS A 233 -12.08 14.73 -9.99
N LEU A 234 -13.37 14.64 -10.32
CA LEU A 234 -14.41 15.46 -9.69
C LEU A 234 -14.53 15.22 -8.18
N MET A 235 -14.25 14.03 -7.68
CA MET A 235 -14.33 13.73 -6.25
C MET A 235 -13.11 14.26 -5.47
N VAL A 236 -11.95 14.35 -6.13
CA VAL A 236 -10.67 14.79 -5.54
C VAL A 236 -10.44 16.30 -5.68
N ASP A 237 -10.74 16.89 -6.84
CA ASP A 237 -10.36 18.27 -7.18
C ASP A 237 -11.42 19.33 -6.79
N ARG A 238 -12.32 18.97 -5.86
CA ARG A 238 -13.32 19.91 -5.34
C ARG A 238 -12.75 20.76 -4.22
N LYS A 239 -13.26 21.99 -4.11
CA LYS A 239 -13.05 22.86 -2.94
C LYS A 239 -13.37 22.15 -1.62
N TRP A 240 -14.42 21.33 -1.62
CA TRP A 240 -14.73 20.37 -0.57
C TRP A 240 -14.53 18.96 -1.10
N GLN A 241 -13.32 18.45 -0.95
CA GLN A 241 -12.94 17.13 -1.45
C GLN A 241 -13.87 16.06 -0.87
N GLN A 242 -14.43 15.24 -1.75
CA GLN A 242 -15.20 14.06 -1.36
C GLN A 242 -14.27 12.90 -1.05
N LEU A 243 -13.17 12.81 -1.81
CA LEU A 243 -12.05 11.90 -1.58
C LEU A 243 -10.79 12.71 -1.32
N THR A 244 -10.16 12.49 -0.18
CA THR A 244 -8.84 13.06 0.13
C THR A 244 -7.78 12.00 -0.07
N LEU A 245 -6.80 12.30 -0.92
CA LEU A 245 -5.67 11.41 -1.22
C LEU A 245 -4.63 11.49 -0.11
N GLY A 246 -4.00 10.36 0.22
CA GLY A 246 -3.00 10.30 1.26
C GLY A 246 -2.00 9.18 1.03
N THR A 247 -1.02 9.16 1.91
CA THR A 247 0.15 8.29 1.90
C THR A 247 0.38 7.75 3.30
N GLU A 248 0.71 6.47 3.40
CA GLU A 248 1.01 5.82 4.68
C GLU A 248 2.15 4.81 4.54
N LEU A 249 2.82 4.57 5.66
CA LEU A 249 3.62 3.38 5.91
C LEU A 249 3.12 2.77 7.21
N THR A 250 3.00 1.44 7.25
CA THR A 250 2.57 0.79 8.49
C THR A 250 3.61 0.96 9.59
N LYS A 251 3.18 1.00 10.86
CA LYS A 251 4.10 1.07 12.02
C LYS A 251 5.24 0.04 11.94
N LYS A 252 4.92 -1.20 11.57
CA LYS A 252 5.91 -2.28 11.41
C LYS A 252 7.01 -1.95 10.40
N VAL A 253 6.69 -1.18 9.37
CA VAL A 253 7.62 -0.76 8.32
C VAL A 253 8.54 0.34 8.82
N HIS A 254 8.01 1.28 9.60
CA HIS A 254 8.83 2.23 10.36
C HIS A 254 9.79 1.49 11.31
N ASP A 255 9.27 0.58 12.14
CA ASP A 255 10.07 -0.19 13.09
C ASP A 255 11.18 -1.01 12.37
N SER A 256 10.88 -1.55 11.18
CA SER A 256 11.86 -2.28 10.37
C SER A 256 12.98 -1.36 9.86
N PHE A 257 12.63 -0.13 9.48
CA PHE A 257 13.60 0.85 9.02
C PHE A 257 14.49 1.32 10.18
N ASP A 258 13.91 1.63 11.34
CA ASP A 258 14.67 2.05 12.52
C ASP A 258 15.68 0.99 12.96
N ARG A 259 15.34 -0.30 12.80
CA ARG A 259 16.22 -1.42 13.15
C ARG A 259 17.28 -1.73 12.08
N THR A 260 16.96 -1.56 10.79
CA THR A 260 17.76 -2.15 9.70
C THR A 260 18.24 -1.16 8.65
N GLY A 261 17.79 0.09 8.70
CA GLY A 261 17.98 1.09 7.64
C GLY A 261 17.20 0.78 6.35
N ASN A 262 16.29 -0.20 6.37
CA ASN A 262 15.52 -0.64 5.21
C ASN A 262 14.04 -0.81 5.55
N PHE A 263 13.17 -0.39 4.63
CA PHE A 263 11.73 -0.64 4.74
C PHE A 263 11.41 -2.06 4.30
N GLN A 264 11.00 -2.91 5.25
CA GLN A 264 10.77 -4.33 5.04
C GLN A 264 9.31 -4.73 5.37
N ASP A 265 8.78 -5.71 4.65
CA ASP A 265 7.51 -6.34 4.99
C ASP A 265 7.75 -7.43 6.06
N GLN A 266 7.40 -7.12 7.30
CA GLN A 266 7.56 -8.06 8.41
C GLN A 266 6.67 -9.30 8.29
N LEU A 267 5.57 -9.25 7.53
CA LEU A 267 4.75 -10.44 7.29
C LEU A 267 5.48 -11.44 6.40
N GLN A 268 6.49 -11.01 5.65
CA GLN A 268 7.15 -11.80 4.62
C GLN A 268 8.61 -12.03 4.95
N ASN A 269 8.91 -12.36 6.21
CA ASN A 269 10.26 -12.69 6.68
C ASN A 269 11.32 -11.64 6.33
N ASN A 270 10.98 -10.35 6.48
CA ASN A 270 11.87 -9.22 6.18
C ASN A 270 12.19 -9.02 4.68
N ASP A 271 11.35 -9.52 3.78
CA ASP A 271 11.41 -9.18 2.35
C ASP A 271 11.24 -7.66 2.11
N PRO A 272 11.69 -7.14 0.96
CA PRO A 272 11.47 -5.74 0.60
C PRO A 272 10.00 -5.35 0.68
N TYR A 273 9.72 -4.19 1.24
CA TYR A 273 8.37 -3.72 1.42
C TYR A 273 7.62 -3.50 0.09
N LEU A 274 6.44 -4.11 0.00
CA LEU A 274 5.55 -4.10 -1.16
C LEU A 274 4.44 -3.05 -1.04
N GLY A 275 4.79 -1.79 -0.76
CA GLY A 275 3.87 -0.65 -0.87
C GLY A 275 3.36 -0.46 -2.31
N GLU A 276 3.01 0.77 -2.69
CA GLU A 276 2.79 1.06 -4.12
C GLU A 276 4.09 0.76 -4.88
N GLY A 277 3.99 0.01 -5.98
CA GLY A 277 5.15 -0.62 -6.62
C GLY A 277 6.23 0.36 -7.08
N HIS A 278 5.87 1.58 -7.49
CA HIS A 278 6.81 2.57 -8.03
C HIS A 278 7.63 3.27 -6.94
N PHE A 279 7.03 3.57 -5.79
CA PHE A 279 7.72 4.29 -4.71
C PHE A 279 8.04 3.43 -3.50
N GLY A 280 7.20 2.46 -3.15
CA GLY A 280 7.29 1.72 -1.90
C GLY A 280 6.61 2.42 -0.73
N VAL A 281 5.62 3.28 -1.00
CA VAL A 281 4.74 3.94 -0.02
C VAL A 281 3.30 3.55 -0.34
N GLU A 282 2.45 3.37 0.67
CA GLU A 282 1.05 3.03 0.43
C GLU A 282 0.24 4.27 0.12
N PHE A 283 -0.72 4.15 -0.79
CA PHE A 283 -1.67 5.21 -1.07
C PHE A 283 -3.03 4.88 -0.45
N GLU A 284 -3.52 5.82 0.35
CA GLU A 284 -4.81 5.76 1.03
C GLU A 284 -5.73 6.84 0.44
N LEU A 285 -7.03 6.57 0.40
CA LEU A 285 -8.05 7.58 0.18
C LEU A 285 -9.03 7.56 1.32
N ARG A 286 -9.37 8.74 1.83
CA ARG A 286 -10.43 8.92 2.81
C ARG A 286 -11.62 9.58 2.18
N ALA A 287 -12.79 8.97 2.36
CA ALA A 287 -14.04 9.55 1.92
C ALA A 287 -14.76 10.26 3.06
N ASN A 288 -15.22 11.48 2.78
CA ASN A 288 -16.17 12.16 3.65
C ASN A 288 -17.57 11.52 3.53
N ARG A 289 -18.57 12.01 4.28
CA ARG A 289 -19.93 11.43 4.24
C ARG A 289 -20.53 11.40 2.82
N GLN A 290 -20.37 12.47 2.06
CA GLN A 290 -20.86 12.54 0.69
C GLN A 290 -20.04 11.65 -0.24
N GLY A 291 -18.71 11.65 -0.10
CA GLY A 291 -17.84 10.76 -0.84
C GLY A 291 -18.16 9.28 -0.60
N SER A 292 -18.42 8.87 0.64
CA SER A 292 -18.85 7.51 0.96
C SER A 292 -20.15 7.17 0.24
N ALA A 293 -21.15 8.07 0.27
CA ALA A 293 -22.43 7.87 -0.39
C ALA A 293 -22.26 7.74 -1.92
N ASP A 294 -21.46 8.62 -2.53
CA ASP A 294 -21.19 8.58 -3.97
C ASP A 294 -20.42 7.31 -4.37
N MET A 295 -19.49 6.87 -3.50
CA MET A 295 -18.72 5.62 -3.69
C MET A 295 -19.59 4.36 -3.72
N ALA A 296 -20.79 4.38 -3.12
CA ALA A 296 -21.72 3.24 -3.24
C ALA A 296 -22.09 2.94 -4.69
N ASN A 297 -22.17 3.97 -5.55
CA ASN A 297 -22.48 3.81 -6.97
C ASN A 297 -21.37 3.11 -7.75
N PHE A 298 -20.14 3.10 -7.19
CA PHE A 298 -18.97 2.50 -7.82
C PHE A 298 -18.62 1.12 -7.25
N TYR A 299 -19.39 0.61 -6.28
CA TYR A 299 -19.21 -0.73 -5.72
C TYR A 299 -19.42 -1.82 -6.78
N LYS A 300 -18.47 -2.76 -6.88
CA LYS A 300 -18.49 -3.88 -7.84
C LYS A 300 -18.61 -5.25 -7.19
N GLY A 301 -18.77 -5.32 -5.87
CA GLY A 301 -18.88 -6.57 -5.14
C GLY A 301 -17.68 -6.86 -4.25
N ALA A 302 -17.71 -8.06 -3.67
CA ALA A 302 -16.52 -8.64 -3.05
C ALA A 302 -15.50 -9.00 -4.14
N ILE A 303 -14.22 -8.85 -3.79
CA ILE A 303 -13.12 -9.27 -4.66
C ILE A 303 -13.09 -10.79 -4.84
N THR A 304 -12.70 -11.24 -6.04
CA THR A 304 -12.49 -12.66 -6.34
C THR A 304 -11.06 -13.09 -6.02
N ILE A 305 -10.80 -14.41 -6.08
CA ILE A 305 -9.44 -14.96 -5.96
C ILE A 305 -8.54 -14.44 -7.09
N GLU A 306 -9.06 -14.34 -8.31
CA GLU A 306 -8.33 -13.84 -9.47
C GLU A 306 -7.99 -12.35 -9.33
N ASP A 307 -8.91 -11.52 -8.82
CA ASP A 307 -8.63 -10.11 -8.53
C ASP A 307 -7.41 -9.97 -7.60
N LEU A 308 -7.34 -10.81 -6.56
CA LEU A 308 -6.23 -10.82 -5.61
C LEU A 308 -4.91 -11.28 -6.21
N VAL A 309 -4.95 -12.37 -6.98
CA VAL A 309 -3.75 -12.90 -7.65
C VAL A 309 -3.20 -11.85 -8.60
N ASN A 310 -4.05 -11.27 -9.44
CA ASN A 310 -3.64 -10.29 -10.45
C ASN A 310 -3.09 -9.01 -9.82
N ASP A 311 -3.74 -8.48 -8.78
CA ASP A 311 -3.24 -7.33 -8.03
C ASP A 311 -1.88 -7.64 -7.38
N ARG A 312 -1.78 -8.78 -6.69
CA ARG A 312 -0.56 -9.17 -5.98
C ARG A 312 0.63 -9.37 -6.93
N VAL A 313 0.41 -10.06 -8.05
CA VAL A 313 1.45 -10.23 -9.09
C VAL A 313 1.90 -8.86 -9.62
N SER A 314 0.95 -7.98 -9.96
CA SER A 314 1.28 -6.64 -10.48
C SER A 314 2.07 -5.78 -9.48
N VAL A 315 1.81 -5.91 -8.18
CA VAL A 315 2.58 -5.21 -7.13
C VAL A 315 3.99 -5.77 -7.00
N ILE A 316 4.14 -7.10 -7.04
CA ILE A 316 5.42 -7.80 -6.97
C ILE A 316 6.29 -7.40 -8.17
N GLU A 317 5.75 -7.45 -9.39
CA GLU A 317 6.45 -7.08 -10.63
C GLU A 317 6.89 -5.60 -10.62
N ARG A 318 6.00 -4.67 -10.27
CA ARG A 318 6.38 -3.24 -10.19
C ARG A 318 7.42 -2.98 -9.10
N THR A 319 7.34 -3.70 -7.98
CA THR A 319 8.36 -3.59 -6.92
C THR A 319 9.71 -4.13 -7.39
N GLN A 320 9.73 -5.23 -8.13
CA GLN A 320 10.94 -5.74 -8.76
C GLN A 320 11.55 -4.70 -9.70
N GLU A 321 10.76 -4.13 -10.60
CA GLU A 321 11.21 -3.07 -11.53
C GLU A 321 11.83 -1.89 -10.78
N ARG A 322 11.16 -1.41 -9.72
CA ARG A 322 11.69 -0.35 -8.85
C ARG A 322 13.03 -0.74 -8.26
N LEU A 323 13.13 -1.91 -7.62
CA LEU A 323 14.36 -2.33 -6.92
C LEU A 323 15.52 -2.56 -7.89
N ILE A 324 15.25 -3.10 -9.09
CA ILE A 324 16.25 -3.23 -10.16
C ILE A 324 16.72 -1.86 -10.63
N LYS A 325 15.81 -0.91 -10.80
CA LYS A 325 16.19 0.47 -11.15
C LYS A 325 17.07 1.09 -10.05
N GLN A 326 16.69 0.90 -8.79
CA GLN A 326 17.43 1.40 -7.63
C GLN A 326 18.82 0.78 -7.50
N ASN A 327 18.96 -0.50 -7.82
CA ASN A 327 20.23 -1.22 -7.79
C ASN A 327 20.32 -2.25 -8.94
N SER A 328 20.79 -1.78 -10.10
CA SER A 328 20.89 -2.59 -11.32
C SER A 328 21.85 -3.78 -11.18
N THR A 329 22.87 -3.67 -10.32
CA THR A 329 23.81 -4.78 -10.06
C THR A 329 23.16 -5.98 -9.37
N ALA A 330 22.03 -5.78 -8.70
CA ALA A 330 21.29 -6.85 -8.04
C ALA A 330 20.19 -7.45 -8.93
N LYS A 331 20.17 -7.14 -10.24
CA LYS A 331 19.12 -7.56 -11.18
C LYS A 331 18.86 -9.06 -11.15
N GLU A 332 19.88 -9.89 -11.37
CA GLU A 332 19.72 -11.35 -11.42
C GLU A 332 19.14 -11.91 -10.12
N LYS A 333 19.59 -11.37 -8.98
CA LYS A 333 19.06 -11.71 -7.66
C LYS A 333 17.59 -11.34 -7.53
N TYR A 334 17.19 -10.15 -7.97
CA TYR A 334 15.80 -9.70 -7.92
C TYR A 334 14.93 -10.47 -8.90
N ASP A 335 15.41 -10.78 -10.10
CA ASP A 335 14.70 -11.57 -11.10
C ASP A 335 14.38 -12.97 -10.55
N LEU A 336 15.35 -13.64 -9.95
CA LEU A 336 15.12 -14.95 -9.32
C LEU A 336 14.17 -14.85 -8.12
N LEU A 337 14.39 -13.88 -7.23
CA LEU A 337 13.57 -13.72 -6.02
C LEU A 337 12.11 -13.43 -6.37
N PHE A 338 11.85 -12.45 -7.23
CA PHE A 338 10.49 -11.99 -7.52
C PHE A 338 9.74 -12.95 -8.45
N SER A 339 10.42 -13.64 -9.38
CA SER A 339 9.77 -14.69 -10.18
C SER A 339 9.24 -15.84 -9.30
N GLN A 340 10.01 -16.28 -8.30
CA GLN A 340 9.55 -17.29 -7.33
C GLN A 340 8.34 -16.80 -6.52
N ARG A 341 8.29 -15.51 -6.18
CA ARG A 341 7.15 -14.91 -5.47
C ARG A 341 5.90 -14.87 -6.35
N VAL A 342 6.02 -14.42 -7.60
CA VAL A 342 4.92 -14.43 -8.58
C VAL A 342 4.38 -15.84 -8.76
N GLU A 343 5.27 -16.82 -8.94
CA GLU A 343 4.86 -18.22 -9.12
C GLU A 343 4.12 -18.75 -7.88
N ARG A 344 4.61 -18.44 -6.68
CA ARG A 344 3.95 -18.81 -5.43
C ARG A 344 2.54 -18.21 -5.32
N VAL A 345 2.33 -16.94 -5.67
CA VAL A 345 0.98 -16.33 -5.70
C VAL A 345 0.04 -17.09 -6.62
N LYS A 346 0.51 -17.45 -7.82
CA LYS A 346 -0.31 -18.18 -8.79
C LYS A 346 -0.66 -19.57 -8.29
N GLN A 347 0.29 -20.29 -7.70
CA GLN A 347 0.05 -21.61 -7.10
C GLN A 347 -0.95 -21.54 -5.94
N GLU A 348 -0.82 -20.56 -5.04
CA GLU A 348 -1.80 -20.31 -3.96
C GLU A 348 -3.19 -20.02 -4.53
N GLY A 349 -3.27 -19.17 -5.55
CA GLY A 349 -4.52 -18.88 -6.27
C GLY A 349 -5.16 -20.12 -6.89
N MET A 350 -4.38 -20.99 -7.54
CA MET A 350 -4.88 -22.25 -8.10
C MET A 350 -5.50 -23.16 -7.03
N ILE A 351 -4.83 -23.29 -5.88
CA ILE A 351 -5.34 -24.10 -4.76
C ILE A 351 -6.67 -23.53 -4.26
N LEU A 352 -6.77 -22.21 -4.09
CA LEU A 352 -7.99 -21.55 -3.62
C LEU A 352 -9.13 -21.71 -4.64
N ILE A 353 -8.89 -21.53 -5.94
CA ILE A 353 -9.92 -21.70 -6.98
C ILE A 353 -10.37 -23.16 -7.04
N ALA A 354 -9.44 -24.11 -6.99
CA ALA A 354 -9.78 -25.55 -6.94
C ALA A 354 -10.64 -25.89 -5.71
N LEU A 355 -10.36 -25.28 -4.56
CA LEU A 355 -11.20 -25.39 -3.37
C LEU A 355 -12.55 -24.69 -3.54
N GLN A 356 -12.61 -23.52 -4.17
CA GLN A 356 -13.89 -22.82 -4.37
C GLN A 356 -14.81 -23.56 -5.36
N GLU A 357 -14.24 -24.07 -6.44
CA GLU A 357 -14.96 -24.75 -7.53
C GLU A 357 -15.19 -26.25 -7.27
N ASN A 358 -14.90 -26.73 -6.05
CA ASN A 358 -15.14 -28.12 -5.65
C ASN A 358 -14.39 -29.18 -6.48
N TYR A 359 -13.12 -28.92 -6.78
CA TYR A 359 -12.25 -29.91 -7.41
C TYR A 359 -11.96 -31.06 -6.43
N THR A 360 -11.48 -32.19 -6.96
CA THR A 360 -11.30 -33.40 -6.15
C THR A 360 -10.17 -33.24 -5.12
N PRO A 361 -10.26 -33.94 -3.97
CA PRO A 361 -9.19 -33.99 -2.98
C PRO A 361 -7.80 -34.27 -3.57
N GLU A 362 -7.72 -35.21 -4.52
CA GLU A 362 -6.47 -35.62 -5.18
C GLU A 362 -5.87 -34.48 -6.01
N THR A 363 -6.73 -33.72 -6.71
CA THR A 363 -6.31 -32.57 -7.51
C THR A 363 -5.74 -31.46 -6.62
N VAL A 364 -6.42 -31.14 -5.52
CA VAL A 364 -5.96 -30.12 -4.56
C VAL A 364 -4.68 -30.58 -3.86
N GLN A 365 -4.57 -31.86 -3.49
CA GLN A 365 -3.37 -32.42 -2.88
C GLN A 365 -2.17 -32.37 -3.83
N LEU A 366 -2.37 -32.65 -5.12
CA LEU A 366 -1.34 -32.53 -6.14
C LEU A 366 -0.86 -31.07 -6.26
N LEU A 367 -1.79 -30.10 -6.34
CA LEU A 367 -1.45 -28.67 -6.36
C LEU A 367 -0.67 -28.26 -5.12
N LEU A 368 -1.09 -28.71 -3.93
CA LEU A 368 -0.41 -28.42 -2.67
C LEU A 368 1.01 -29.01 -2.63
N SER A 369 1.23 -30.20 -3.21
CA SER A 369 2.57 -30.81 -3.28
C SER A 369 3.54 -30.07 -4.21
N GLN A 370 3.02 -29.31 -5.17
CA GLN A 370 3.78 -28.50 -6.12
C GLN A 370 4.08 -27.08 -5.61
N LEU A 371 3.47 -26.69 -4.49
CA LEU A 371 3.64 -25.36 -3.90
C LEU A 371 5.09 -25.12 -3.49
N ILE A 372 5.67 -24.01 -3.95
CA ILE A 372 7.01 -23.58 -3.54
C ILE A 372 7.03 -23.39 -2.01
N GLN A 373 7.85 -24.18 -1.31
CA GLN A 373 7.93 -24.15 0.15
C GLN A 373 8.59 -22.87 0.68
N ARG A 374 7.77 -21.84 0.92
CA ARG A 374 8.08 -20.60 1.64
C ARG A 374 6.82 -20.08 2.31
N SER A 375 6.96 -19.03 3.12
CA SER A 375 5.81 -18.33 3.72
C SER A 375 4.80 -17.92 2.64
N PRO A 376 3.49 -18.08 2.89
CA PRO A 376 2.47 -17.71 1.92
C PRO A 376 2.58 -16.24 1.48
N GLU A 377 2.25 -15.98 0.22
CA GLU A 377 2.34 -14.65 -0.39
C GLU A 377 0.98 -13.99 -0.46
N LEU A 378 0.00 -14.72 -1.01
CA LEU A 378 -1.40 -14.32 -1.12
C LEU A 378 -2.06 -14.47 0.24
N VAL A 379 -1.99 -15.64 0.88
CA VAL A 379 -2.87 -16.01 2.03
C VAL A 379 -2.22 -15.97 3.41
N ASN A 380 -1.22 -15.12 3.59
CA ASN A 380 -0.52 -15.00 4.87
C ASN A 380 -1.33 -14.23 5.93
N ILE A 381 -2.13 -14.98 6.68
CA ILE A 381 -3.02 -14.50 7.75
C ILE A 381 -2.35 -14.76 9.09
N ASP A 382 -2.37 -13.75 9.96
CA ASP A 382 -1.78 -13.87 11.30
C ASP A 382 -2.47 -15.03 12.06
N GLY A 383 -1.68 -16.00 12.52
CA GLY A 383 -2.17 -17.15 13.27
C GLY A 383 -2.80 -18.28 12.44
N THR A 384 -2.70 -18.25 11.10
CA THR A 384 -3.20 -19.33 10.23
C THR A 384 -2.07 -19.93 9.39
N ASP A 385 -1.82 -21.24 9.53
CA ASP A 385 -0.96 -21.98 8.61
C ASP A 385 -1.75 -22.42 7.38
N PHE A 386 -1.39 -21.88 6.20
CA PHE A 386 -2.13 -22.13 4.97
C PHE A 386 -2.16 -23.61 4.58
N ASN A 387 -1.02 -24.30 4.66
CA ASN A 387 -0.93 -25.70 4.25
C ASN A 387 -1.81 -26.59 5.13
N SER A 388 -1.81 -26.36 6.44
CA SER A 388 -2.69 -27.05 7.39
C SER A 388 -4.16 -26.73 7.14
N TRP A 389 -4.49 -25.47 6.83
CA TRP A 389 -5.85 -25.07 6.49
C TRP A 389 -6.35 -25.72 5.19
N VAL A 390 -5.50 -25.82 4.15
CA VAL A 390 -5.83 -26.52 2.90
C VAL A 390 -6.10 -28.00 3.17
N ARG A 391 -5.21 -28.70 3.92
CA ARG A 391 -5.39 -30.11 4.26
C ARG A 391 -6.69 -30.39 5.00
N LYS A 392 -7.05 -29.53 5.96
CA LYS A 392 -8.34 -29.62 6.66
C LYS A 392 -9.53 -29.52 5.69
N ASN A 393 -9.47 -28.63 4.70
CA ASN A 393 -10.52 -28.51 3.69
C ASN A 393 -10.58 -29.72 2.75
N ILE A 394 -9.44 -30.31 2.39
CA ILE A 394 -9.37 -31.57 1.62
C ILE A 394 -10.09 -32.70 2.39
N GLU A 395 -9.78 -32.86 3.68
CA GLU A 395 -10.40 -33.90 4.53
C GLU A 395 -11.92 -33.74 4.67
N LEU A 396 -12.39 -32.50 4.79
CA LEU A 396 -13.83 -32.20 4.84
C LEU A 396 -14.53 -32.57 3.53
N LYS A 397 -13.89 -32.33 2.37
CA LYS A 397 -14.44 -32.66 1.05
C LYS A 397 -14.38 -34.14 0.70
N ALA A 398 -13.37 -34.86 1.16
CA ALA A 398 -13.30 -36.31 0.97
C ALA A 398 -14.52 -37.02 1.57
N LYS A 399 -15.11 -36.45 2.63
CA LYS A 399 -16.33 -36.96 3.27
C LYS A 399 -17.61 -36.72 2.46
N THR A 400 -17.60 -35.84 1.44
CA THR A 400 -18.80 -35.45 0.66
C THR A 400 -18.95 -36.14 -0.70
N GLY A 401 -17.99 -36.99 -1.13
CA GLY A 401 -18.19 -37.96 -2.22
C GLY A 401 -18.25 -37.44 -3.66
N LEU A 402 -17.52 -36.38 -4.01
CA LEU A 402 -17.49 -35.83 -5.37
C LEU A 402 -16.74 -36.76 -6.37
N LYS A 403 -17.32 -37.00 -7.55
CA LYS A 403 -16.72 -37.78 -8.64
C LYS A 403 -15.89 -36.91 -9.59
N ALA A 404 -14.77 -37.45 -10.07
CA ALA A 404 -13.75 -36.75 -10.85
C ALA A 404 -14.16 -36.44 -12.31
N THR A 405 -13.75 -35.26 -12.79
CA THR A 405 -13.45 -35.00 -14.21
C THR A 405 -11.94 -35.22 -14.42
N SER A 406 -11.43 -35.21 -15.66
CA SER A 406 -9.99 -35.36 -15.92
C SER A 406 -9.15 -34.33 -15.15
N ILE A 407 -8.30 -34.80 -14.23
CA ILE A 407 -7.41 -33.96 -13.39
C ILE A 407 -6.52 -33.07 -14.27
N THR A 408 -6.08 -33.59 -15.42
CA THR A 408 -5.22 -32.87 -16.36
C THR A 408 -5.93 -31.68 -17.01
N GLU A 409 -7.20 -31.85 -17.40
CA GLU A 409 -8.00 -30.78 -18.00
C GLU A 409 -8.29 -29.68 -16.97
N GLN A 410 -8.59 -30.06 -15.73
CA GLN A 410 -8.81 -29.17 -14.60
C GLN A 410 -7.57 -28.30 -14.30
N ILE A 411 -6.37 -28.89 -14.28
CA ILE A 411 -5.13 -28.15 -14.06
C ILE A 411 -4.81 -27.23 -15.25
N GLN A 412 -5.08 -27.67 -16.49
CA GLN A 412 -4.88 -26.83 -17.67
C GLN A 412 -5.82 -25.62 -17.70
N ASP A 413 -7.08 -25.76 -17.30
CA ASP A 413 -8.01 -24.64 -17.20
C ASP A 413 -7.55 -23.62 -16.14
N LEU A 414 -7.18 -24.09 -14.94
CA LEU A 414 -6.62 -23.24 -13.88
C LEU A 414 -5.38 -22.47 -14.37
N LYS A 415 -4.46 -23.15 -15.06
CA LYS A 415 -3.30 -22.52 -15.68
C LYS A 415 -3.72 -21.47 -16.71
N LYS A 416 -4.69 -21.77 -17.57
CA LYS A 416 -5.18 -20.81 -18.56
C LYS A 416 -5.82 -19.58 -17.93
N ARG A 417 -6.44 -19.69 -16.75
CA ARG A 417 -7.03 -18.54 -16.04
C ARG A 417 -5.97 -17.65 -15.39
N LEU A 418 -5.00 -18.24 -14.68
CA LEU A 418 -4.02 -17.51 -13.87
C LEU A 418 -2.67 -17.21 -14.58
N TYR A 419 -2.39 -17.92 -15.68
CA TYR A 419 -1.17 -17.76 -16.49
C TYR A 419 -1.47 -17.26 -17.91
N ARG A 420 -2.72 -16.93 -18.24
CA ARG A 420 -2.96 -15.99 -19.36
C ARG A 420 -2.05 -14.82 -19.10
N LYS A 421 -1.17 -14.50 -20.06
CA LYS A 421 -0.32 -13.31 -20.00
C LYS A 421 -1.20 -12.20 -19.45
N SER A 422 -0.82 -11.63 -18.30
CA SER A 422 -1.17 -10.26 -17.96
C SER A 422 -1.01 -9.53 -19.29
N ILE A 423 -2.12 -9.00 -19.84
CA ILE A 423 -2.07 -8.27 -21.12
C ILE A 423 -0.86 -7.35 -20.99
N PRO A 424 0.08 -7.40 -21.95
CA PRO A 424 1.31 -6.64 -21.82
C PRO A 424 0.91 -5.22 -21.42
N ILE A 425 1.49 -4.75 -20.33
CA ILE A 425 1.60 -3.32 -20.08
C ILE A 425 2.41 -2.83 -21.28
N LEU A 426 1.72 -2.55 -22.38
CA LEU A 426 2.31 -1.98 -23.56
C LEU A 426 2.72 -0.59 -23.14
N CYS A 427 4.02 -0.49 -22.82
CA CYS A 427 4.81 0.66 -23.17
C CYS A 427 4.48 1.02 -24.62
N GLU A 428 3.67 2.05 -24.83
CA GLU A 428 3.67 2.85 -26.06
C GLU A 428 2.94 4.16 -25.79
N GLY A 429 3.70 5.25 -25.88
CA GLY A 429 3.27 6.61 -25.61
C GLY A 429 4.44 7.59 -25.47
N LEU A 430 5.52 7.36 -26.24
CA LEU A 430 6.39 8.43 -26.69
C LEU A 430 5.68 9.10 -27.86
N PHE A 431 5.15 10.30 -27.64
CA PHE A 431 5.11 11.39 -28.61
C PHE A 431 5.15 12.72 -27.87
#